data_AF-A0A9C8GJJ8-F1
#
_entry.id   AF-A0A9C8GJJ8-F1
#
_cell.length_a   1.000
_cell.length_b   1.000
_cell.length_c   1.000
_cell.angle_alpha   90.00
_cell.angle_beta   90.00
_cell.angle_gamma   90.00
#
_symmetry.space_group_name_H-M   'P 1'
#
loop_
_entity.id
_entity.type
_entity.pdbx_description
1 polymer ?
#
loop_
_entity_poly.entity_id
_entity_poly.type
_entity_poly.pdbx_seq_one_letter_code
_entity_poly.pdbx_strand_id
1 'polypeptide(L)'
;MDEIEEGLVRLFDEAARAAGQEADAGSLARRTRRKLAAILDLARSEEPVCEGLDEPLPLLGQGAQGATAWPTCLGWLFTHNLGHMIDEASGAQISRSWLDEWLLGKILAGTFQDLGMDQGMRQRALVTIKLLVTHQRWFEVQPAAEAWAYHILTTWLADRDVQQFLQVNRYQDVLWFNQESFDELLGWMGWVMAVQLRSDPGPAAVAQAQRAHCEILERLQQAAQASEFQVEKLLDEVKK
;
A
#
# COMPACT_ATOMS: atom_id res chain seq x y z
N MET A 1 -11.43 -21.00 -3.80
CA MET A 1 -10.41 -20.34 -4.64
C MET A 1 -10.86 -20.24 -6.08
N ASP A 2 -11.42 -21.30 -6.68
CA ASP A 2 -11.86 -21.27 -8.08
C ASP A 2 -13.07 -20.34 -8.31
N GLU A 3 -14.03 -20.31 -7.38
CA GLU A 3 -15.16 -19.36 -7.42
C GLU A 3 -14.72 -17.88 -7.34
N ILE A 4 -13.65 -17.59 -6.59
CA ILE A 4 -13.07 -16.24 -6.51
C ILE A 4 -12.42 -15.86 -7.85
N GLU A 5 -11.74 -16.81 -8.48
CA GLU A 5 -11.13 -16.58 -9.80
C GLU A 5 -12.19 -16.33 -10.87
N GLU A 6 -13.29 -17.09 -10.88
CA GLU A 6 -14.42 -16.85 -11.78
C GLU A 6 -15.06 -15.46 -11.55
N GLY A 7 -15.23 -15.06 -10.29
CA GLY A 7 -15.72 -13.72 -9.94
C GLY A 7 -14.77 -12.61 -10.39
N LEU A 8 -13.46 -12.80 -10.22
CA LEU A 8 -12.42 -11.87 -10.68
C LEU A 8 -12.40 -11.74 -12.21
N VAL A 9 -12.52 -12.84 -12.94
CA VAL A 9 -12.60 -12.82 -14.42
C VAL A 9 -13.80 -11.97 -14.86
N ARG A 10 -14.98 -12.19 -14.28
CA ARG A 10 -16.17 -11.38 -14.59
C ARG A 10 -15.96 -9.91 -14.29
N LEU A 11 -15.37 -9.58 -13.14
CA LEU A 11 -15.06 -8.20 -12.76
C LEU A 11 -14.14 -7.52 -13.79
N PHE A 12 -13.05 -8.21 -14.18
CA PHE A 12 -12.08 -7.67 -15.13
C PHE A 12 -12.64 -7.55 -16.54
N ASP A 13 -13.46 -8.51 -16.99
CA ASP A 13 -14.18 -8.43 -18.27
C ASP A 13 -15.12 -7.22 -18.31
N GLU A 14 -15.92 -7.01 -17.27
CA GLU A 14 -16.85 -5.88 -17.20
C GLU A 14 -16.11 -4.53 -17.10
N ALA A 15 -15.02 -4.47 -16.34
CA ALA A 15 -14.18 -3.28 -16.28
C ALA A 15 -13.49 -2.97 -17.62
N ALA A 16 -12.99 -3.98 -18.33
CA ALA A 16 -12.41 -3.82 -19.66
C ALA A 16 -13.46 -3.33 -20.67
N ARG A 17 -14.67 -3.91 -20.66
CA ARG A 17 -15.81 -3.47 -21.47
C ARG A 17 -16.21 -2.02 -21.17
N ALA A 18 -16.29 -1.65 -19.89
CA ALA A 18 -16.63 -0.29 -19.47
C ALA A 18 -15.58 0.73 -19.93
N ALA A 19 -14.30 0.34 -19.98
CA ALA A 19 -13.21 1.14 -20.52
C ALA A 19 -13.09 1.10 -22.06
N GLY A 20 -13.92 0.30 -22.74
CA GLY A 20 -13.85 0.11 -24.20
C GLY A 20 -12.57 -0.59 -24.67
N GLN A 21 -11.98 -1.43 -23.83
CA GLN A 21 -10.73 -2.16 -24.11
C GLN A 21 -10.96 -3.67 -24.14
N GLU A 22 -10.07 -4.40 -24.84
CA GLU A 22 -9.92 -5.84 -24.69
C GLU A 22 -8.72 -6.11 -23.76
N ALA A 23 -8.92 -6.89 -22.70
CA ALA A 23 -7.88 -7.22 -21.74
C ALA A 23 -7.84 -8.74 -21.48
N ASP A 24 -6.67 -9.28 -21.15
CA ASP A 24 -6.53 -10.65 -20.67
C ASP A 24 -6.97 -10.76 -19.20
N ALA A 25 -8.29 -10.76 -19.00
CA ALA A 25 -8.93 -10.90 -17.70
C ALA A 25 -8.48 -12.17 -16.97
N GLY A 26 -8.19 -13.25 -17.70
CA GLY A 26 -7.71 -14.51 -17.15
C GLY A 26 -6.33 -14.39 -16.52
N SER A 27 -5.38 -13.73 -17.20
CA SER A 27 -4.05 -13.47 -16.64
C SER A 27 -4.12 -12.58 -15.40
N LEU A 28 -4.94 -11.53 -15.42
CA LEU A 28 -5.09 -10.64 -14.28
C LEU A 28 -5.78 -11.30 -13.08
N ALA A 29 -6.77 -12.16 -13.32
CA ALA A 29 -7.40 -12.99 -12.30
C ALA A 29 -6.38 -13.92 -11.62
N ARG A 30 -5.52 -14.59 -12.41
CA ARG A 30 -4.43 -15.43 -11.85
C ARG A 30 -3.41 -14.62 -11.05
N ARG A 31 -3.00 -13.43 -11.53
CA ARG A 31 -2.12 -12.52 -10.77
C ARG A 31 -2.75 -12.12 -9.44
N THR A 32 -4.01 -11.73 -9.45
CA THR A 32 -4.77 -11.33 -8.25
C THR A 32 -4.95 -12.50 -7.28
N ARG A 33 -5.20 -13.72 -7.80
CA ARG A 33 -5.26 -14.95 -6.99
C ARG A 33 -3.94 -15.25 -6.28
N ARG A 34 -2.79 -15.06 -6.95
CA ARG A 34 -1.46 -15.22 -6.32
C ARG A 34 -1.24 -14.21 -5.20
N LYS A 35 -1.66 -12.95 -5.40
CA LYS A 35 -1.62 -11.91 -4.35
C LYS A 35 -2.53 -12.28 -3.17
N LEU A 36 -3.74 -12.79 -3.41
CA LEU A 36 -4.61 -13.28 -2.34
C LEU A 36 -3.95 -14.41 -1.52
N ALA A 37 -3.32 -15.37 -2.19
CA ALA A 37 -2.57 -16.43 -1.50
C ALA A 37 -1.45 -15.85 -0.62
N ALA A 38 -0.67 -14.88 -1.15
CA ALA A 38 0.36 -14.19 -0.38
C ALA A 38 -0.20 -13.43 0.83
N ILE A 39 -1.35 -12.74 0.69
CA ILE A 39 -2.02 -12.05 1.81
C ILE A 39 -2.42 -13.06 2.90
N LEU A 40 -3.01 -14.19 2.52
CA LEU A 40 -3.41 -15.23 3.46
C LEU A 40 -2.20 -15.88 4.15
N ASP A 41 -1.10 -16.08 3.43
CA ASP A 41 0.12 -16.65 4.00
C ASP A 41 0.79 -15.68 4.99
N LEU A 42 0.83 -14.39 4.66
CA LEU A 42 1.27 -13.33 5.58
C LEU A 42 0.39 -13.26 6.82
N ALA A 43 -0.94 -13.36 6.67
CA ALA A 43 -1.87 -13.37 7.80
C ALA A 43 -1.78 -14.63 8.68
N ARG A 44 -1.10 -15.70 8.24
CA ARG A 44 -0.82 -16.87 9.08
C ARG A 44 0.58 -16.86 9.67
N SER A 45 1.46 -16.01 9.18
CA SER A 45 2.83 -15.90 9.65
C SER A 45 2.86 -15.13 10.96
N GLU A 46 3.61 -15.66 11.94
CA GLU A 46 3.92 -14.94 13.18
C GLU A 46 5.17 -14.06 13.02
N GLU A 47 5.89 -14.19 11.91
CA GLU A 47 7.09 -13.42 11.63
C GLU A 47 6.70 -12.01 11.15
N PRO A 48 7.38 -10.96 11.64
CA PRO A 48 7.19 -9.63 11.10
C PRO A 48 7.66 -9.60 9.64
N VAL A 49 6.99 -8.79 8.82
CA VAL A 49 7.42 -8.62 7.41
C VAL A 49 8.78 -7.94 7.32
N CYS A 50 9.04 -6.97 8.20
CA CYS A 50 10.35 -6.36 8.35
C CYS A 50 10.76 -6.49 9.81
N GLU A 51 11.87 -7.16 10.05
CA GLU A 51 12.54 -7.13 11.35
C GLU A 51 12.94 -5.67 11.64
N GLY A 52 12.88 -5.21 12.89
CA GLY A 52 13.35 -3.86 13.24
C GLY A 52 12.37 -2.69 13.06
N LEU A 53 11.19 -2.90 12.46
CA LEU A 53 10.11 -1.89 12.53
C LEU A 53 9.40 -1.94 13.88
N ASP A 54 9.29 -0.79 14.56
CA ASP A 54 8.72 -0.69 15.92
C ASP A 54 7.25 -1.13 16.00
N GLU A 55 6.47 -0.92 14.94
CA GLU A 55 5.07 -1.32 14.91
C GLU A 55 4.89 -2.49 13.92
N PRO A 56 4.48 -3.68 14.39
CA PRO A 56 4.24 -4.81 13.51
C PRO A 56 3.09 -4.50 12.57
N LEU A 57 3.12 -5.12 11.40
CA LEU A 57 2.10 -4.98 10.38
C LEU A 57 0.66 -5.04 10.93
N PRO A 58 -0.26 -4.19 10.43
CA PRO A 58 -1.67 -4.15 10.85
C PRO A 58 -2.43 -5.48 10.73
N LEU A 59 -1.87 -6.46 10.01
CA LEU A 59 -2.59 -7.63 9.55
C LEU A 59 -2.99 -8.60 10.68
N LEU A 60 -2.37 -8.52 11.86
CA LEU A 60 -2.60 -9.48 12.97
C LEU A 60 -2.66 -8.86 14.37
N GLY A 61 -2.98 -7.56 14.49
CA GLY A 61 -3.18 -6.90 15.79
C GLY A 61 -4.62 -7.03 16.32
N GLN A 62 -4.78 -7.23 17.63
CA GLN A 62 -6.06 -6.99 18.31
C GLN A 62 -6.34 -5.47 18.42
N GLY A 63 -7.58 -5.04 18.19
CA GLY A 63 -8.00 -3.64 18.35
C GLY A 63 -8.65 -3.04 17.09
N ALA A 64 -8.90 -1.72 17.13
CA ALA A 64 -9.55 -0.99 16.03
C ALA A 64 -8.77 -1.04 14.71
N GLN A 65 -7.43 -1.10 14.76
CA GLN A 65 -6.59 -1.21 13.57
C GLN A 65 -6.72 -2.59 12.88
N GLY A 66 -6.89 -3.67 13.67
CA GLY A 66 -7.20 -5.01 13.14
C GLY A 66 -8.58 -5.07 12.48
N ALA A 67 -9.54 -4.25 12.95
CA ALA A 67 -10.88 -4.16 12.35
C ALA A 67 -10.86 -3.53 10.94
N THR A 68 -9.92 -2.64 10.66
CA THR A 68 -9.78 -1.99 9.34
C THR A 68 -8.79 -2.69 8.41
N ALA A 69 -7.92 -3.56 8.94
CA ALA A 69 -6.86 -4.20 8.16
C ALA A 69 -7.40 -5.06 7.01
N TRP A 70 -8.26 -6.04 7.30
CA TRP A 70 -8.85 -6.91 6.27
C TRP A 70 -9.64 -6.15 5.19
N PRO A 71 -10.56 -5.23 5.55
CA PRO A 71 -11.24 -4.39 4.57
C PRO A 71 -10.28 -3.61 3.67
N THR A 72 -9.19 -3.08 4.24
CA THR A 72 -8.16 -2.33 3.51
C THR A 72 -7.38 -3.22 2.54
N CYS A 73 -6.91 -4.38 3.01
CA CYS A 73 -6.18 -5.35 2.20
C CYS A 73 -7.00 -5.87 1.02
N LEU A 74 -8.26 -6.23 1.27
CA LEU A 74 -9.17 -6.70 0.23
C LEU A 74 -9.56 -5.57 -0.72
N GLY A 75 -9.82 -4.38 -0.20
CA GLY A 75 -10.09 -3.20 -1.01
C GLY A 75 -8.94 -2.93 -1.98
N TRP A 76 -7.70 -2.91 -1.50
CA TRP A 76 -6.52 -2.81 -2.35
C TRP A 76 -6.44 -3.97 -3.36
N LEU A 77 -6.59 -5.23 -2.91
CA LEU A 77 -6.47 -6.42 -3.76
C LEU A 77 -7.37 -6.34 -5.00
N PHE A 78 -8.60 -5.85 -4.85
CA PHE A 78 -9.56 -5.78 -5.95
C PHE A 78 -9.40 -4.53 -6.83
N THR A 79 -8.71 -3.48 -6.38
CA THR A 79 -8.64 -2.20 -7.12
C THR A 79 -7.27 -1.89 -7.70
N HIS A 80 -6.17 -2.35 -7.09
CA HIS A 80 -4.81 -1.91 -7.44
C HIS A 80 -4.37 -2.24 -8.88
N ASN A 81 -4.90 -3.34 -9.42
CA ASN A 81 -4.49 -3.90 -10.70
C ASN A 81 -5.42 -3.52 -11.87
N LEU A 82 -6.49 -2.76 -11.62
CA LEU A 82 -7.51 -2.52 -12.64
C LEU A 82 -6.96 -1.80 -13.88
N GLY A 83 -6.13 -0.77 -13.68
CA GLY A 83 -5.51 -0.02 -14.78
C GLY A 83 -4.46 -0.80 -15.55
N HIS A 84 -3.88 -1.87 -14.97
CA HIS A 84 -2.91 -2.73 -15.65
C HIS A 84 -3.52 -3.56 -16.79
N MET A 85 -4.87 -3.58 -16.88
CA MET A 85 -5.58 -4.12 -18.05
C MET A 85 -5.39 -3.27 -19.31
N ILE A 86 -5.09 -1.98 -19.15
CA ILE A 86 -4.98 -1.01 -20.23
C ILE A 86 -3.51 -0.76 -20.56
N ASP A 87 -2.74 -0.40 -19.54
CA ASP A 87 -1.33 -0.09 -19.68
C ASP A 87 -0.56 -0.59 -18.46
N GLU A 88 0.45 -1.42 -18.68
CA GLU A 88 1.24 -2.01 -17.60
C GLU A 88 2.13 -0.94 -16.92
N ALA A 89 2.56 0.09 -17.66
CA ALA A 89 3.45 1.13 -17.13
C ALA A 89 2.69 2.13 -16.25
N SER A 90 1.53 2.60 -16.71
CA SER A 90 0.69 3.61 -16.05
C SER A 90 -0.45 2.99 -15.24
N GLY A 91 -0.51 1.66 -15.14
CA GLY A 91 -1.62 0.91 -14.57
C GLY A 91 -1.97 1.33 -13.14
N ALA A 92 -0.96 1.61 -12.30
CA ALA A 92 -1.16 2.10 -10.94
C ALA A 92 -1.88 3.47 -10.90
N GLN A 93 -1.47 4.40 -11.78
CA GLN A 93 -2.09 5.72 -11.88
C GLN A 93 -3.53 5.61 -12.43
N ILE A 94 -3.76 4.77 -13.43
CA ILE A 94 -5.10 4.52 -13.98
C ILE A 94 -6.01 3.90 -12.91
N SER A 95 -5.54 2.87 -12.18
CA SER A 95 -6.26 2.26 -11.06
C SER A 95 -6.64 3.31 -10.00
N ARG A 96 -5.72 4.22 -9.67
CA ARG A 96 -5.95 5.30 -8.70
C ARG A 96 -7.00 6.30 -9.19
N SER A 97 -6.98 6.65 -10.47
CA SER A 97 -8.01 7.52 -11.08
C SER A 97 -9.38 6.84 -11.06
N TRP A 98 -9.46 5.55 -11.41
CA TRP A 98 -10.72 4.80 -11.42
C TRP A 98 -11.37 4.66 -10.05
N LEU A 99 -10.58 4.64 -8.97
CA LEU A 99 -11.13 4.69 -7.61
C LEU A 99 -12.07 5.88 -7.40
N ASP A 100 -11.74 7.02 -8.01
CA ASP A 100 -12.54 8.25 -7.94
C ASP A 100 -13.53 8.34 -9.11
N GLU A 101 -13.09 8.15 -10.35
CA GLU A 101 -13.89 8.32 -11.57
C GLU A 101 -15.07 7.35 -11.65
N TRP A 102 -14.87 6.08 -11.27
CA TRP A 102 -15.92 5.06 -11.28
C TRP A 102 -16.62 4.95 -9.93
N LEU A 103 -16.34 5.88 -9.00
CA LEU A 103 -16.90 5.89 -7.65
C LEU A 103 -16.67 4.57 -6.89
N LEU A 104 -15.62 3.81 -7.21
CA LEU A 104 -15.30 2.57 -6.50
C LEU A 104 -15.00 2.86 -5.02
N GLY A 105 -14.43 4.02 -4.71
CA GLY A 105 -14.27 4.49 -3.33
C GLY A 105 -15.61 4.59 -2.58
N LYS A 106 -16.70 4.96 -3.25
CA LYS A 106 -18.04 5.01 -2.64
C LYS A 106 -18.61 3.61 -2.42
N ILE A 107 -18.36 2.68 -3.34
CA ILE A 107 -18.76 1.27 -3.19
C ILE A 107 -18.03 0.67 -1.99
N LEU A 108 -16.70 0.82 -1.91
CA LEU A 108 -15.89 0.38 -0.77
C LEU A 108 -16.39 1.01 0.54
N ALA A 109 -16.69 2.31 0.56
CA ALA A 109 -17.23 2.99 1.74
C ALA A 109 -18.58 2.41 2.20
N GLY A 110 -19.44 1.99 1.26
CA GLY A 110 -20.70 1.30 1.54
C GLY A 110 -20.44 -0.07 2.15
N THR A 111 -19.61 -0.89 1.51
CA THR A 111 -19.24 -2.21 2.02
C THR A 111 -18.63 -2.14 3.42
N PHE A 112 -17.74 -1.19 3.68
CA PHE A 112 -17.13 -1.01 4.99
C PHE A 112 -18.15 -0.58 6.06
N GLN A 113 -19.19 0.17 5.66
CA GLN A 113 -20.28 0.54 6.55
C GLN A 113 -21.12 -0.67 6.94
N ASP A 114 -21.41 -1.54 5.96
CA ASP A 114 -22.16 -2.77 6.19
C ASP A 114 -21.37 -3.76 7.08
N LEU A 115 -20.04 -3.66 7.07
CA LEU A 115 -19.13 -4.34 8.00
C LEU A 115 -19.06 -3.70 9.40
N GLY A 116 -19.82 -2.62 9.65
CA GLY A 116 -19.92 -1.97 10.95
C GLY A 116 -18.84 -0.93 11.26
N MET A 117 -18.02 -0.54 10.27
CA MET A 117 -16.99 0.50 10.48
C MET A 117 -17.62 1.89 10.60
N ASP A 118 -17.11 2.68 11.56
CA ASP A 118 -17.50 4.08 11.70
C ASP A 118 -16.96 4.95 10.56
N GLN A 119 -17.36 6.23 10.52
CA GLN A 119 -16.94 7.14 9.47
C GLN A 119 -15.41 7.35 9.43
N GLY A 120 -14.74 7.45 10.59
CA GLY A 120 -13.30 7.67 10.67
C GLY A 120 -12.51 6.47 10.17
N MET A 121 -12.89 5.26 10.62
CA MET A 121 -12.32 3.99 10.16
C MET A 121 -12.45 3.83 8.64
N ARG A 122 -13.62 4.16 8.08
CA ARG A 122 -13.85 4.10 6.63
C ARG A 122 -12.99 5.10 5.87
N GLN A 123 -12.91 6.33 6.34
CA GLN A 123 -12.07 7.35 5.71
C GLN A 123 -10.59 6.95 5.75
N ARG A 124 -10.10 6.45 6.89
CA ARG A 124 -8.73 5.95 7.02
C ARG A 124 -8.46 4.83 6.03
N ALA A 125 -9.30 3.78 6.00
CA ALA A 125 -9.14 2.65 5.08
C ALA A 125 -9.14 3.07 3.60
N LEU A 126 -10.01 4.00 3.19
CA LEU A 126 -10.06 4.48 1.80
C LEU A 126 -8.80 5.27 1.41
N VAL A 127 -8.31 6.14 2.29
CA VAL A 127 -7.04 6.85 2.07
C VAL A 127 -5.90 5.85 1.98
N THR A 128 -5.83 4.87 2.89
CA THR A 128 -4.82 3.81 2.86
C THR A 128 -4.86 3.03 1.54
N ILE A 129 -6.04 2.61 1.06
CA ILE A 129 -6.17 1.91 -0.23
C ILE A 129 -5.61 2.78 -1.36
N LYS A 130 -5.97 4.07 -1.40
CA LYS A 130 -5.47 5.00 -2.42
C LYS A 130 -3.95 5.10 -2.39
N LEU A 131 -3.36 5.26 -1.21
CA LEU A 131 -1.90 5.28 -1.04
C LEU A 131 -1.25 3.99 -1.51
N LEU A 132 -1.80 2.85 -1.11
CA LEU A 132 -1.31 1.54 -1.47
C LEU A 132 -1.43 1.26 -2.96
N VAL A 133 -2.40 1.84 -3.67
CA VAL A 133 -2.51 1.74 -5.14
C VAL A 133 -1.48 2.64 -5.82
N THR A 134 -1.37 3.90 -5.38
CA THR A 134 -0.45 4.90 -5.97
C THR A 134 1.01 4.47 -5.81
N HIS A 135 1.40 4.08 -4.61
CA HIS A 135 2.79 3.81 -4.25
C HIS A 135 3.13 2.31 -4.26
N GLN A 136 2.29 1.47 -4.88
CA GLN A 136 2.45 0.02 -4.82
C GLN A 136 3.83 -0.47 -5.29
N ARG A 137 4.49 0.24 -6.22
CA ARG A 137 5.79 -0.14 -6.79
C ARG A 137 6.97 0.67 -6.22
N TRP A 138 6.82 1.26 -5.02
CA TRP A 138 7.83 2.14 -4.40
C TRP A 138 9.23 1.50 -4.32
N PHE A 139 9.29 0.17 -4.27
CA PHE A 139 10.51 -0.62 -4.11
C PHE A 139 11.16 -1.07 -5.42
N GLU A 140 10.56 -0.78 -6.58
CA GLU A 140 11.09 -1.26 -7.88
C GLU A 140 12.11 -0.30 -8.53
N VAL A 141 12.04 1.00 -8.23
CA VAL A 141 12.96 1.99 -8.78
C VAL A 141 14.15 2.12 -7.84
N GLN A 142 15.33 1.71 -8.29
CA GLN A 142 16.58 1.84 -7.54
C GLN A 142 17.46 2.95 -8.14
N PRO A 143 17.47 4.16 -7.56
CA PRO A 143 18.60 5.08 -7.69
C PRO A 143 19.87 4.43 -7.10
N ALA A 144 21.01 5.12 -7.16
CA ALA A 144 22.16 4.72 -6.34
C ALA A 144 21.73 4.53 -4.87
N ALA A 145 22.14 3.43 -4.24
CA ALA A 145 21.60 2.94 -2.96
C ALA A 145 21.59 3.99 -1.83
N GLU A 146 22.61 4.87 -1.79
CA GLU A 146 22.75 5.92 -0.78
C GLU A 146 21.59 6.93 -0.79
N ALA A 147 21.02 7.23 -1.96
CA ALA A 147 19.98 8.24 -2.16
C ALA A 147 18.55 7.67 -2.20
N TRP A 148 18.38 6.35 -2.08
CA TRP A 148 17.10 5.71 -2.35
C TRP A 148 16.02 6.01 -1.31
N ALA A 149 16.36 5.91 -0.02
CA ALA A 149 15.43 6.27 1.07
C ALA A 149 14.95 7.74 0.94
N TYR A 150 15.86 8.65 0.58
CA TYR A 150 15.54 10.06 0.36
C TYR A 150 14.60 10.23 -0.84
N HIS A 151 14.84 9.51 -1.93
CA HIS A 151 13.97 9.54 -3.11
C HIS A 151 12.56 9.02 -2.82
N ILE A 152 12.44 7.91 -2.08
CA ILE A 152 11.15 7.35 -1.67
C ILE A 152 10.41 8.37 -0.80
N LEU A 153 11.06 8.87 0.25
CA LEU A 153 10.45 9.83 1.17
C LEU A 153 10.00 11.11 0.47
N THR A 154 10.83 11.66 -0.42
CA THR A 154 10.47 12.88 -1.16
C THR A 154 9.31 12.64 -2.12
N THR A 155 9.25 11.47 -2.75
CA THR A 155 8.11 11.08 -3.60
C THR A 155 6.81 10.95 -2.78
N TRP A 156 6.88 10.33 -1.61
CA TRP A 156 5.75 10.22 -0.69
C TRP A 156 5.29 11.58 -0.18
N LEU A 157 6.20 12.43 0.30
CA LEU A 157 5.87 13.76 0.81
C LEU A 157 5.38 14.73 -0.27
N ALA A 158 5.66 14.48 -1.55
CA ALA A 158 5.08 15.24 -2.65
C ALA A 158 3.59 14.93 -2.89
N ASP A 159 3.11 13.77 -2.41
CA ASP A 159 1.73 13.34 -2.52
C ASP A 159 0.87 13.94 -1.39
N ARG A 160 -0.23 14.62 -1.77
CA ARG A 160 -1.16 15.22 -0.83
C ARG A 160 -1.92 14.18 -0.01
N ASP A 161 -2.21 13.02 -0.59
CA ASP A 161 -2.89 11.94 0.13
C ASP A 161 -1.98 11.41 1.25
N VAL A 162 -0.67 11.36 1.02
CA VAL A 162 0.32 10.98 2.05
C VAL A 162 0.43 12.05 3.12
N GLN A 163 0.52 13.33 2.74
CA GLN A 163 0.56 14.42 3.72
C GLN A 163 -0.68 14.42 4.63
N GLN A 164 -1.86 14.16 4.05
CA GLN A 164 -3.10 14.03 4.82
C GLN A 164 -3.06 12.81 5.74
N PHE A 165 -2.57 11.67 5.24
CA PHE A 165 -2.44 10.44 6.02
C PHE A 165 -1.49 10.61 7.22
N LEU A 166 -0.36 11.26 7.00
CA LEU A 166 0.65 11.62 8.01
C LEU A 166 0.20 12.77 8.93
N GLN A 167 -0.98 13.34 8.69
CA GLN A 167 -1.53 14.46 9.46
C GLN A 167 -0.57 15.65 9.52
N VAL A 168 0.09 15.95 8.40
CA VAL A 168 1.08 17.03 8.33
C VAL A 168 0.42 18.37 8.66
N ASN A 169 0.96 19.07 9.64
CA ASN A 169 0.47 20.38 10.08
C ASN A 169 1.62 21.39 10.21
N ARG A 170 1.28 22.67 10.06
CA ARG A 170 2.23 23.78 10.24
C ARG A 170 2.01 24.43 11.60
N TYR A 171 3.05 24.50 12.40
CA TYR A 171 3.05 25.20 13.68
C TYR A 171 4.35 26.00 13.84
N GLN A 172 4.23 27.31 14.07
CA GLN A 172 5.38 28.23 14.16
C GLN A 172 6.34 28.10 12.96
N ASP A 173 5.78 28.08 11.75
CA ASP A 173 6.49 27.90 10.48
C ASP A 173 7.23 26.57 10.27
N VAL A 174 7.14 25.64 11.24
CA VAL A 174 7.67 24.29 11.14
C VAL A 174 6.58 23.32 10.71
N LEU A 175 6.88 22.44 9.76
CA LEU A 175 6.01 21.33 9.36
C LEU A 175 6.28 20.11 10.25
N TRP A 176 5.25 19.64 10.93
CA TRP A 176 5.27 18.46 11.78
C TRP A 176 4.43 17.36 11.15
N PHE A 177 4.76 16.10 11.44
CA PHE A 177 3.95 14.95 11.07
C PHE A 177 3.67 14.10 12.31
N ASN A 178 2.61 13.29 12.26
CA ASN A 178 2.23 12.43 13.36
C ASN A 178 3.05 11.13 13.33
N GLN A 179 3.71 10.81 14.46
CA GLN A 179 4.54 9.61 14.62
C GLN A 179 3.77 8.32 14.30
N GLU A 180 2.64 8.08 14.97
CA GLU A 180 1.84 6.86 14.80
C GLU A 180 1.38 6.68 13.35
N SER A 181 1.04 7.78 12.67
CA SER A 181 0.66 7.74 11.25
C SER A 181 1.84 7.44 10.33
N PHE A 182 3.06 7.84 10.71
CA PHE A 182 4.25 7.50 9.96
C PHE A 182 4.61 6.02 10.12
N ASP A 183 4.55 5.51 11.35
CA ASP A 183 4.76 4.09 11.64
C ASP A 183 3.70 3.22 10.92
N GLU A 184 2.43 3.64 10.93
CA GLU A 184 1.36 2.98 10.17
C GLU A 184 1.65 2.99 8.65
N LEU A 185 2.16 4.11 8.10
CA LEU A 185 2.52 4.20 6.69
C LEU A 185 3.62 3.20 6.33
N LEU A 186 4.70 3.14 7.13
CA LEU A 186 5.80 2.22 6.91
C LEU A 186 5.33 0.76 6.98
N GLY A 187 4.46 0.44 7.94
CA GLY A 187 3.79 -0.85 8.01
C GLY A 187 3.06 -1.17 6.70
N TRP A 188 2.17 -0.31 6.23
CA TRP A 188 1.45 -0.51 4.97
C TRP A 188 2.38 -0.66 3.74
N MET A 189 3.47 0.10 3.68
CA MET A 189 4.45 0.02 2.60
C MET A 189 5.26 -1.28 2.64
N GLY A 190 5.61 -1.77 3.82
CA GLY A 190 6.17 -3.11 4.02
C GLY A 190 5.19 -4.20 3.61
N TRP A 191 3.91 -4.07 3.97
CA TRP A 191 2.86 -5.03 3.60
C TRP A 191 2.75 -5.19 2.08
N VAL A 192 2.59 -4.08 1.36
CA VAL A 192 2.33 -4.11 -0.08
C VAL A 192 3.53 -4.61 -0.87
N MET A 193 4.74 -4.33 -0.37
CA MET A 193 5.99 -4.90 -0.88
C MET A 193 6.02 -6.41 -0.66
N ALA A 194 5.76 -6.90 0.56
CA ALA A 194 5.79 -8.33 0.86
C ALA A 194 4.77 -9.13 0.06
N VAL A 195 3.55 -8.61 -0.11
CA VAL A 195 2.52 -9.25 -0.94
C VAL A 195 2.99 -9.35 -2.39
N GLN A 196 3.58 -8.29 -2.95
CA GLN A 196 4.04 -8.30 -4.33
C GLN A 196 5.23 -9.24 -4.56
N LEU A 197 6.24 -9.16 -3.69
CA LEU A 197 7.41 -10.03 -3.74
C LEU A 197 7.07 -11.51 -3.51
N ARG A 198 5.99 -11.84 -2.79
CA ARG A 198 5.55 -13.25 -2.63
C ARG A 198 4.67 -13.73 -3.78
N SER A 199 4.09 -12.80 -4.55
CA SER A 199 3.19 -13.12 -5.66
C SER A 199 3.90 -13.42 -6.99
N ASP A 200 5.18 -13.05 -7.12
CA ASP A 200 6.10 -13.32 -8.23
C ASP A 200 7.54 -13.54 -7.65
N PRO A 201 8.56 -13.88 -8.47
CA PRO A 201 9.47 -15.07 -8.45
C PRO A 201 9.68 -15.98 -7.20
N GLY A 202 10.60 -16.96 -7.30
CA GLY A 202 10.82 -18.08 -6.36
C GLY A 202 11.55 -17.75 -5.03
N PRO A 203 11.51 -18.66 -4.03
CA PRO A 203 11.63 -18.33 -2.60
C PRO A 203 12.92 -17.61 -2.17
N ALA A 204 14.07 -17.96 -2.77
CA ALA A 204 15.36 -17.43 -2.35
C ALA A 204 15.58 -15.97 -2.78
N ALA A 205 15.10 -15.59 -3.97
CA ALA A 205 15.22 -14.21 -4.46
C ALA A 205 14.29 -13.25 -3.68
N VAL A 206 13.13 -13.77 -3.25
CA VAL A 206 12.14 -13.03 -2.46
C VAL A 206 12.70 -12.59 -1.11
N ALA A 207 13.34 -13.50 -0.37
CA ALA A 207 13.85 -13.19 0.96
C ALA A 207 14.97 -12.13 0.94
N GLN A 208 15.88 -12.20 -0.05
CA GLN A 208 16.96 -11.22 -0.18
C GLN A 208 16.42 -9.84 -0.58
N ALA A 209 15.52 -9.78 -1.56
CA ALA A 209 14.89 -8.53 -1.97
C ALA A 209 14.10 -7.90 -0.81
N GLN A 210 13.27 -8.70 -0.13
CA GLN A 210 12.49 -8.26 1.03
C GLN A 210 13.39 -7.65 2.11
N ARG A 211 14.50 -8.31 2.48
CA ARG A 211 15.45 -7.78 3.48
C ARG A 211 16.00 -6.41 3.08
N ALA A 212 16.47 -6.26 1.83
CA ALA A 212 17.04 -5.00 1.37
C ALA A 212 16.04 -3.84 1.40
N HIS A 213 14.76 -4.10 1.13
CA HIS A 213 13.71 -3.08 1.23
C HIS A 213 13.29 -2.80 2.68
N CYS A 214 13.34 -3.79 3.56
CA CYS A 214 13.11 -3.60 4.99
C CYS A 214 14.15 -2.69 5.62
N GLU A 215 15.43 -2.82 5.25
CA GLU A 215 16.50 -1.93 5.70
C GLU A 215 16.21 -0.45 5.35
N ILE A 216 15.50 -0.19 4.25
CA ILE A 216 15.09 1.16 3.86
C ILE A 216 13.98 1.67 4.79
N LEU A 217 12.97 0.86 5.07
CA LEU A 217 11.87 1.22 5.96
C LEU A 217 12.39 1.46 7.39
N GLU A 218 13.30 0.62 7.87
CA GLU A 218 13.99 0.80 9.15
C GLU A 218 14.78 2.11 9.20
N ARG A 219 15.54 2.44 8.14
CA ARG A 219 16.25 3.72 8.03
C ARG A 219 15.29 4.91 8.08
N LEU A 220 14.15 4.83 7.41
CA LEU A 220 13.12 5.88 7.45
C LEU A 220 12.53 6.05 8.85
N GLN A 221 12.27 4.96 9.57
CA GLN A 221 11.78 5.01 10.94
C GLN A 221 12.80 5.63 11.91
N GLN A 222 14.06 5.21 11.83
CA GLN A 222 15.15 5.77 12.64
C GLN A 222 15.34 7.26 12.35
N ALA A 223 15.30 7.68 11.09
CA ALA A 223 15.36 9.08 10.71
C ALA A 223 14.15 9.88 11.24
N ALA A 224 12.95 9.29 11.28
CA ALA A 224 11.77 9.94 11.86
C ALA A 224 11.95 10.22 13.34
N GLN A 225 12.49 9.26 14.11
CA GLN A 225 12.80 9.46 15.53
C GLN A 225 13.86 10.54 15.73
N ALA A 226 14.95 10.51 14.95
CA ALA A 226 16.01 11.50 15.01
C ALA A 226 15.54 12.91 14.59
N SER A 227 14.53 13.00 13.73
CA SER A 227 13.97 14.26 13.25
C SER A 227 13.09 15.01 14.26
N GLU A 228 12.80 14.39 15.41
CA GLU A 228 11.80 14.88 16.36
C GLU A 228 10.44 15.14 15.68
N PHE A 229 10.13 14.34 14.65
CA PHE A 229 8.91 14.41 13.85
C PHE A 229 8.68 15.72 13.08
N GLN A 230 9.78 16.40 12.70
CA GLN A 230 9.75 17.57 11.82
C GLN A 230 10.10 17.17 10.40
N VAL A 231 9.30 17.59 9.42
CA VAL A 231 9.44 17.18 8.01
C VAL A 231 10.80 17.59 7.43
N GLU A 232 11.26 18.82 7.71
CA GLU A 232 12.54 19.32 7.22
C GLU A 232 13.72 18.55 7.81
N LYS A 233 13.71 18.31 9.13
CA LYS A 233 14.75 17.49 9.78
C LYS A 233 14.74 16.05 9.28
N LEU A 234 13.56 15.47 9.04
CA LEU A 234 13.46 14.11 8.51
C LEU A 234 14.14 13.99 7.14
N LEU A 235 13.91 14.96 6.25
CA LEU A 235 14.59 15.01 4.95
C LEU A 235 16.11 15.11 5.09
N ASP A 236 16.60 15.89 6.05
CA ASP A 236 18.03 16.01 6.34
C ASP A 236 18.62 14.73 6.93
N GLU A 237 17.94 14.05 7.85
CA GLU A 237 18.40 12.79 8.45
C GLU A 237 18.46 11.66 7.41
N VAL A 238 17.47 11.56 6.51
CA VAL A 238 17.47 10.52 5.47
C VAL A 238 18.53 10.76 4.39
N LYS A 239 18.99 12.01 4.23
CA LYS A 239 20.01 12.37 3.24
C LYS A 239 21.45 12.03 3.67
N LYS A 240 21.69 11.87 4.98
CA LYS A 240 22.99 11.48 5.54
C LYS A 240 23.29 10.01 5.26
#